data_AF-A0AAW7KDU1-F1
#
_entry.id   AF-A0AAW7KDU1-F1
#
_cell.length_a   1.000
_cell.length_b   1.000
_cell.length_c   1.000
_cell.angle_alpha   90.00
_cell.angle_beta   90.00
_cell.angle_gamma   90.00
#
_symmetry.space_group_name_H-M   'P 1'
#
loop_
_entity.id
_entity.type
_entity.pdbx_description
1 polymer ?
#
loop_
_entity_poly.entity_id
_entity_poly.type
_entity_poly.pdbx_seq_one_letter_code
_entity_poly.pdbx_strand_id
1 'polypeptide(L)' 'MNKKNLVRITKVEPNRLHAKDLETQERLTLEVDEVIAEDFRQILKEKHQLGEGVFMTREEFLNG' A
#
# COMPACT_ATOMS: atom_id res chain seq x y z
N MET A 1 -18.67 -8.11 1.83
CA MET A 1 -17.50 -7.22 2.05
C MET A 1 -17.57 -6.09 1.05
N ASN A 2 -17.78 -4.85 1.51
CA ASN A 2 -17.78 -3.67 0.64
C ASN A 2 -16.39 -3.54 0.01
N LYS A 3 -16.29 -3.72 -1.32
CA LYS A 3 -15.07 -3.41 -2.09
C LYS A 3 -14.81 -1.89 -2.22
N LYS A 4 -15.66 -1.08 -1.60
CA LYS A 4 -15.52 0.37 -1.49
C LYS A 4 -14.35 0.63 -0.54
N ASN A 5 -13.42 1.47 -0.93
CA ASN A 5 -12.22 1.86 -0.15
C ASN A 5 -11.01 0.91 -0.23
N LEU A 6 -10.75 0.23 -1.36
CA LEU A 6 -9.47 -0.45 -1.56
C LEU A 6 -8.41 0.50 -2.10
N VAL A 7 -7.22 0.43 -1.53
CA VAL A 7 -6.03 1.13 -2.00
C VAL A 7 -4.99 0.11 -2.45
N ARG A 8 -4.30 0.39 -3.56
CA ARG A 8 -3.20 -0.42 -4.05
C ARG A 8 -1.89 0.25 -3.73
N ILE A 9 -0.97 -0.45 -3.06
CA ILE A 9 0.39 0.06 -2.87
C ILE A 9 1.08 0.12 -4.24
N THR A 10 1.66 1.28 -4.54
CA THR A 10 2.30 1.58 -5.83
C THR A 10 3.80 1.77 -5.69
N LYS A 11 4.27 2.27 -4.55
CA LYS A 11 5.69 2.50 -4.27
C LYS A 11 5.91 2.43 -2.75
N VAL A 12 7.09 1.96 -2.37
CA VAL A 12 7.56 1.98 -0.99
C VAL A 12 8.91 2.71 -0.96
N GLU A 13 9.02 3.69 -0.08
CA GLU A 13 10.22 4.46 0.24
C GLU A 13 10.62 4.17 1.70
N PRO A 14 11.85 4.51 2.14
CA PRO A 14 12.40 4.05 3.42
C PRO A 14 11.54 4.36 4.65
N ASN A 15 10.68 5.37 4.60
CA ASN A 15 9.80 5.76 5.69
C ASN A 15 8.39 6.15 5.19
N ARG A 16 8.06 5.75 3.94
CA ARG A 16 6.81 6.17 3.30
C ARG A 16 6.23 5.07 2.43
N LEU A 17 4.94 4.83 2.62
CA LEU A 17 4.14 4.01 1.71
C LEU A 17 3.36 4.92 0.77
N HIS A 18 3.34 4.57 -0.52
CA HIS A 18 2.53 5.25 -1.53
C HIS A 18 1.47 4.31 -2.03
N ALA A 19 0.22 4.69 -1.87
CA ALA A 19 -0.92 3.94 -2.37
C ALA A 19 -1.73 4.76 -3.38
N LYS A 20 -2.47 4.06 -4.23
CA LYS A 20 -3.48 4.65 -5.09
C LYS A 20 -4.84 4.07 -4.70
N ASP A 21 -5.75 4.95 -4.33
CA ASP A 21 -7.15 4.60 -4.10
C ASP A 21 -7.77 4.15 -5.43
N LEU A 22 -8.39 2.97 -5.44
CA LEU A 22 -8.94 2.40 -6.67
C LEU A 22 -10.28 3.01 -7.06
N GLU A 23 -10.98 3.63 -6.12
CA GLU A 23 -12.30 4.24 -6.34
C GLU A 23 -12.15 5.69 -6.82
N THR A 24 -11.38 6.49 -6.08
CA THR A 24 -11.20 7.92 -6.34
C THR A 24 -9.99 8.22 -7.23
N GLN A 25 -9.14 7.22 -7.48
CA GLN A 25 -7.83 7.39 -8.13
C GLN A 25 -6.87 8.32 -7.39
N GLU A 26 -7.21 8.73 -6.17
CA GLU A 26 -6.42 9.57 -5.31
C GLU A 26 -5.10 8.88 -4.94
N ARG A 27 -4.02 9.67 -4.86
CA ARG A 27 -2.72 9.19 -4.37
C ARG A 27 -2.65 9.47 -2.88
N LEU A 28 -2.43 8.41 -2.12
CA LEU A 28 -2.30 8.44 -0.68
C LEU A 28 -0.84 8.18 -0.33
N THR A 29 -0.35 8.90 0.68
CA THR A 29 0.98 8.70 1.23
C THR A 29 0.84 8.59 2.74
N LEU A 30 1.49 7.58 3.31
CA LEU A 30 1.54 7.34 4.75
C LEU A 30 3.00 7.33 5.17
N GLU A 31 3.33 8.05 6.24
CA GLU A 31 4.63 7.98 6.88
C GLU A 31 4.62 6.82 7.88
N VAL A 32 5.57 5.90 7.73
CA VAL A 32 5.70 4.69 8.56
C VAL A 32 7.14 4.56 9.03
N ASP A 33 7.34 3.79 10.10
CA ASP A 33 8.68 3.39 10.53
C ASP A 33 9.41 2.62 9.42
N GLU A 34 10.75 2.74 9.42
CA GLU A 34 11.60 2.09 8.42
C GLU A 34 11.43 0.57 8.40
N VAL A 35 11.24 -0.04 9.57
CA VAL A 35 10.99 -1.48 9.71
C VAL A 35 9.70 -1.89 8.99
N ILE A 36 8.65 -1.07 9.06
CA ILE A 36 7.36 -1.32 8.39
C ILE A 36 7.52 -1.12 6.88
N ALA A 37 8.23 -0.06 6.47
CA ALA A 37 8.51 0.18 5.05
C ALA A 37 9.32 -0.96 4.42
N GLU A 38 10.32 -1.50 5.12
CA GLU A 38 11.10 -2.64 4.63
C GLU A 38 10.25 -3.91 4.45
N ASP A 39 9.35 -4.19 5.40
CA ASP A 39 8.42 -5.32 5.32
C ASP A 39 7.50 -5.18 4.09
N PHE A 40 6.88 -4.01 3.90
CA PHE A 40 6.06 -3.74 2.73
C PHE A 40 6.84 -3.77 1.42
N ARG A 41 8.11 -3.34 1.43
CA ARG A 41 8.99 -3.40 0.26
C ARG A 41 9.25 -4.85 -0.14
N GLN A 42 9.46 -5.74 0.84
CA GLN A 42 9.62 -7.17 0.59
C GLN A 42 8.32 -7.77 0.04
N ILE A 43 7.18 -7.52 0.69
CA ILE A 43 5.87 -8.01 0.24
C ILE A 43 5.55 -7.53 -1.17
N LEU A 44 5.79 -6.24 -1.49
CA LEU A 44 5.56 -5.68 -2.81
C LEU A 44 6.42 -6.36 -3.87
N LYS A 45 7.68 -6.66 -3.55
CA LYS A 45 8.59 -7.38 -4.45
C LYS A 45 8.12 -8.81 -4.70
N GLU A 46 7.73 -9.53 -3.65
CA GLU A 46 7.22 -10.90 -3.75
C GLU A 46 5.94 -10.96 -4.59
N LYS A 47 4.97 -10.07 -4.31
CA LYS A 47 3.71 -10.00 -5.05
C LYS A 47 3.92 -9.60 -6.51
N HIS A 48 4.81 -8.65 -6.78
CA HIS A 48 5.13 -8.26 -8.15
C HIS A 48 5.74 -9.41 -8.97
N GLN A 49 6.56 -10.29 -8.36
CA GLN A 49 7.09 -11.48 -9.04
C GLN A 49 5.99 -12.47 -9.44
N LEU A 50 4.89 -12.50 -8.67
CA LEU A 50 3.70 -13.31 -8.95
C LEU A 50 2.72 -12.63 -9.92
N GLY A 51 3.01 -11.40 -10.38
CA GLY A 51 2.09 -10.58 -11.17
C GLY A 51 0.92 -10.02 -10.36
N GLU A 52 1.01 -10.09 -9.02
CA GLU A 52 0.00 -9.59 -8.09
C GLU A 52 0.38 -8.20 -7.54
N GLY A 53 -0.64 -7.42 -7.18
CA GLY A 53 -0.46 -6.16 -6.44
C GLY A 53 -0.65 -6.35 -4.93
N VAL A 54 -0.14 -5.40 -4.14
CA VAL A 54 -0.46 -5.32 -2.72
C VAL A 54 -1.67 -4.40 -2.55
N PHE A 55 -2.73 -4.93 -1.96
CA PHE A 55 -3.99 -4.21 -1.75
C PHE A 55 -4.36 -4.26 -0.27
N MET A 56 -4.88 -3.16 0.24
CA MET A 56 -5.45 -3.07 1.58
C MET A 56 -6.60 -2.09 1.58
N THR A 57 -7.33 -1.98 2.69
CA THR A 57 -8.37 -0.95 2.79
C THR A 57 -7.73 0.41 3.04
N ARG A 58 -8.43 1.47 2.65
CA ARG A 58 -8.04 2.86 2.92
C ARG A 58 -7.93 3.11 4.42
N GLU A 59 -8.79 2.50 5.22
CA GLU A 59 -8.76 2.63 6.68
C GLU A 59 -7.52 1.96 7.27
N GLU A 60 -7.15 0.75 6.82
CA GLU A 60 -5.91 0.08 7.25
C GLU A 60 -4.68 0.91 6.84
N PHE A 61 -4.70 1.48 5.63
CA PHE A 61 -3.61 2.33 5.15
C PHE A 61 -3.49 3.66 5.88
N LEU A 62 -4.56 4.21 6.46
CA LEU A 62 -4.52 5.50 7.16
C LEU A 62 -4.35 5.36 8.68
N ASN A 63 -4.55 4.15 9.23
CA ASN A 63 -4.37 3.86 10.65
C ASN A 63 -3.05 3.11 10.96
N GLY A 64 -2.28 2.74 9.93
CA GLY A 64 -1.01 2.02 10.06
C GLY A 64 0.19 2.88 10.36
#